data_AF-A0A1V2LPK7-F1
#
_entry.id   AF-A0A1V2LPK7-F1
#
_cell.length_a   1.000
_cell.length_b   1.000
_cell.length_c   1.000
_cell.angle_alpha   90.00
_cell.angle_beta   90.00
_cell.angle_gamma   90.00
#
_symmetry.space_group_name_H-M   'P 1'
#
loop_
_entity.id
_entity.type
_entity.pdbx_description
1 polymer ?
#
loop_
_entity_poly.entity_id
_entity_poly.type
_entity_poly.pdbx_seq_one_letter_code
_entity_poly.pdbx_strand_id
1 'polypeptide(L)'
;MERDFSKGSFGIKETRDSSSTTRNVNSGIGIVKMLYKTNYVALVGGGKKPRSPLNKLCIWDDLKKKNSIVLEFNTPLLNIHLSRTHIVALLKNNALVYSFKSKPELLFSFETDDNEPGASDLAICESSSILVFPGRNNGQIHIVDIINTQDKKSVSLIKAHRNPVQCLALSPRGNLVASASTKGTIIRIHDTKNCTLVYEFRRGVDPAIISDMKFAPSGTKLAVLSDKCTLHIYHLGEENKKHLLKDLPLFPNYFKSTWSVMSKNVGNKSDLVNDIGTLGWVNDNVLVIVWKYKGIWEKYDIISNEMDSVSSEESRKWEIVKEGWRSV
;
A
#
# COMPACT_ATOMS: atom_id res chain seq x y z
N MET A 1 -10.94 -3.23 31.40
CA MET A 1 -10.88 -1.75 31.33
C MET A 1 -11.24 -1.37 29.90
N GLU A 2 -12.54 -1.19 29.62
CA GLU A 2 -13.04 -0.76 28.31
C GLU A 2 -12.49 0.64 28.02
N ARG A 3 -11.58 0.74 27.05
CA ARG A 3 -11.20 2.06 26.51
C ARG A 3 -12.31 2.49 25.57
N ASP A 4 -13.05 3.50 25.99
CA ASP A 4 -14.07 4.15 25.19
C ASP A 4 -13.39 4.82 23.97
N PHE A 5 -13.58 4.24 22.78
CA PHE A 5 -13.08 4.75 21.49
C PHE A 5 -13.89 5.98 20.98
N SER A 6 -14.57 6.69 21.88
CA SER A 6 -15.45 7.83 21.55
C SER A 6 -14.70 9.12 21.21
N LYS A 7 -13.37 9.18 21.40
CA LYS A 7 -12.54 10.34 21.05
C LYS A 7 -11.82 10.08 19.73
N GLY A 8 -12.37 10.58 18.62
CA GLY A 8 -11.65 10.64 17.36
C GLY A 8 -10.48 11.62 17.45
N SER A 9 -9.32 11.26 16.92
CA SER A 9 -8.23 12.20 16.69
C SER A 9 -7.46 11.74 15.46
N PHE A 10 -6.95 12.68 14.67
CA PHE A 10 -5.94 12.38 13.67
C PHE A 10 -4.67 13.19 14.00
N GLY A 11 -3.52 12.57 13.79
CA GLY A 11 -2.22 13.19 14.00
C GLY A 11 -1.40 13.15 12.71
N ILE A 12 -0.62 14.21 12.49
CA ILE A 12 0.46 14.21 11.50
C ILE A 12 1.75 14.04 12.29
N LYS A 13 2.54 13.04 11.91
CA LYS A 13 3.81 12.72 12.56
C LYS A 13 4.90 12.63 11.52
N GLU A 14 6.02 13.28 11.79
CA GLU A 14 7.20 13.14 10.95
C GLU A 14 7.83 11.77 11.20
N THR A 15 8.24 11.08 10.15
CA THR A 15 8.81 9.73 10.29
C THR A 15 10.28 9.76 10.72
N ARG A 16 10.96 10.90 10.56
CA ARG A 16 12.38 11.10 10.90
C ARG A 16 12.57 11.74 12.26
N ASP A 17 11.68 12.67 12.63
CA ASP A 17 11.72 13.38 13.91
C ASP A 17 10.49 13.03 14.74
N SER A 18 10.63 12.98 16.07
CA SER A 18 9.51 12.65 16.96
C SER A 18 8.47 13.77 17.13
N SER A 19 8.45 14.75 16.22
CA SER A 19 7.48 15.84 16.22
C SER A 19 6.10 15.30 15.79
N SER A 20 5.07 15.66 16.56
CA SER A 20 3.69 15.26 16.28
C SER A 20 2.75 16.44 16.43
N THR A 21 1.88 16.64 15.46
CA THR A 21 0.76 17.59 15.57
C THR A 21 -0.54 16.79 15.61
N THR A 22 -1.21 16.80 16.76
CA THR A 22 -2.49 16.08 16.98
C THR A 22 -3.67 17.03 16.93
N ARG A 23 -4.75 16.62 16.28
CA ARG A 23 -6.04 17.31 16.37
C ARG A 23 -7.09 16.39 16.95
N ASN A 24 -7.69 16.84 18.04
CA ASN A 24 -8.89 16.21 18.59
C ASN A 24 -10.07 16.55 17.71
N VAL A 25 -10.74 15.52 17.24
CA VAL A 25 -11.93 15.63 16.43
C VAL A 25 -13.00 14.79 17.11
N ASN A 26 -13.99 15.41 17.74
CA ASN A 26 -15.07 14.71 18.47
C ASN A 26 -16.01 13.87 17.56
N SER A 27 -15.53 13.44 16.40
CA SER A 27 -16.22 12.64 15.40
C SER A 27 -15.23 11.78 14.61
N GLY A 28 -15.71 10.64 14.11
CA GLY A 28 -14.90 9.62 13.49
C GLY A 28 -14.47 9.99 12.06
N ILE A 29 -13.19 9.76 11.78
CA ILE A 29 -12.57 9.93 10.47
C ILE A 29 -12.15 8.53 9.99
N GLY A 30 -12.54 8.18 8.76
CA GLY A 30 -12.27 6.87 8.15
C GLY A 30 -11.02 6.89 7.27
N ILE A 31 -10.87 7.94 6.46
CA ILE A 31 -9.76 8.10 5.52
C ILE A 31 -9.13 9.48 5.73
N VAL A 32 -7.81 9.50 5.84
CA VAL A 32 -6.99 10.72 5.86
C VAL A 32 -5.87 10.57 4.85
N LYS A 33 -5.72 11.54 3.94
CA LYS A 33 -4.61 11.59 2.98
C LYS A 33 -4.08 13.01 2.90
N MET A 34 -2.76 13.17 3.06
CA MET A 34 -2.11 14.46 2.89
C MET A 34 -1.68 14.66 1.44
N LEU A 35 -1.76 15.89 0.96
CA LEU A 35 -1.10 16.28 -0.28
C LEU A 35 0.35 16.66 0.04
N TYR A 36 1.27 15.69 -0.05
CA TYR A 36 2.68 15.87 0.28
C TYR A 36 2.89 16.56 1.65
N LYS A 37 3.83 17.52 1.72
CA LYS A 37 4.06 18.40 2.87
C LYS A 37 3.27 19.72 2.78
N THR A 38 2.18 19.76 2.02
CA THR A 38 1.33 20.96 1.93
C THR A 38 0.36 21.05 3.10
N ASN A 39 -0.37 22.16 3.18
CA ASN A 39 -1.46 22.38 4.12
C ASN A 39 -2.79 21.69 3.73
N TYR A 40 -2.84 20.94 2.61
CA TYR A 40 -4.07 20.28 2.19
C TYR A 40 -4.16 18.85 2.70
N VAL A 41 -5.30 18.53 3.33
CA VAL A 41 -5.61 17.20 3.85
C VAL A 41 -6.98 16.76 3.34
N ALA A 42 -7.05 15.61 2.66
CA ALA A 42 -8.29 14.94 2.35
C ALA A 42 -8.82 14.18 3.56
N LEU A 43 -10.09 14.39 3.86
CA LEU A 43 -10.82 13.78 4.97
C LEU A 43 -12.11 13.14 4.47
N VAL A 44 -12.37 11.91 4.93
CA VAL A 44 -13.65 11.21 4.78
C VAL A 44 -14.08 10.71 6.15
N GLY A 45 -15.35 10.88 6.50
CA GLY A 45 -15.90 10.36 7.75
C GLY A 45 -15.85 8.83 7.82
N GLY A 46 -15.78 8.29 9.03
CA GLY A 46 -15.79 6.84 9.25
C GLY A 46 -15.97 6.46 10.71
N GLY A 47 -15.96 5.15 11.00
CA GLY A 47 -16.24 4.62 12.34
C GLY A 47 -17.72 4.69 12.71
N LYS A 48 -18.04 4.43 13.99
CA LYS A 48 -19.43 4.35 14.49
C LYS A 48 -20.17 5.69 14.47
N LYS A 49 -19.45 6.81 14.62
CA LYS A 49 -19.99 8.19 14.65
C LYS A 49 -19.21 9.08 13.67
N PRO A 50 -19.43 8.96 12.36
CA PRO A 50 -18.61 9.62 11.36
C PRO A 50 -18.81 11.14 11.36
N ARG A 51 -17.73 11.90 11.12
CA ARG A 51 -17.75 13.38 11.01
C ARG A 51 -18.55 13.90 9.83
N SER A 52 -18.54 13.13 8.75
CA SER A 52 -19.25 13.40 7.50
C SER A 52 -19.73 12.07 6.92
N PRO A 53 -20.69 12.08 5.98
CA PRO A 53 -21.05 10.87 5.25
C PRO A 53 -19.81 10.19 4.61
N LEU A 54 -19.82 8.86 4.55
CA LEU A 54 -18.68 8.06 4.03
C LEU A 54 -18.47 8.25 2.52
N ASN A 55 -19.48 8.76 1.82
CA ASN A 55 -19.46 9.13 0.42
C ASN A 55 -19.15 10.62 0.21
N LYS A 56 -18.62 11.32 1.23
CA LYS A 56 -18.27 12.74 1.17
C LYS A 56 -16.79 12.95 1.42
N LEU A 57 -16.10 13.47 0.41
CA LEU A 57 -14.71 13.91 0.49
C LEU A 57 -14.65 15.40 0.82
N CYS A 58 -13.91 15.75 1.87
CA CYS A 58 -13.58 17.13 2.21
C CYS A 58 -12.06 17.35 2.09
N ILE A 59 -11.62 18.21 1.19
CA ILE A 59 -10.24 18.71 1.18
C ILE A 59 -10.18 19.92 2.11
N TRP A 60 -9.55 19.72 3.27
CA TRP A 60 -9.32 20.73 4.28
C TRP A 60 -8.05 21.54 3.96
N ASP A 61 -8.14 22.86 4.01
CA ASP A 61 -6.99 23.76 3.99
C ASP A 61 -6.62 24.11 5.43
N ASP A 62 -5.43 23.66 5.84
CA ASP A 62 -4.96 23.84 7.19
C ASP A 62 -4.60 25.27 7.55
N LEU A 63 -4.13 26.06 6.59
CA LEU A 63 -3.77 27.45 6.81
C LEU A 63 -5.04 28.30 6.96
N LYS A 64 -6.04 28.06 6.10
CA LYS A 64 -7.31 28.80 6.11
C LYS A 64 -8.34 28.26 7.09
N LYS A 65 -8.08 27.11 7.71
CA LYS A 65 -8.99 26.40 8.63
C LYS A 65 -10.40 26.21 8.06
N LYS A 66 -10.51 25.82 6.78
CA LYS A 66 -11.80 25.56 6.12
C LYS A 66 -11.72 24.45 5.09
N ASN A 67 -12.88 23.92 4.71
CA ASN A 67 -13.01 23.04 3.55
C ASN A 67 -12.84 23.87 2.28
N SER A 68 -11.78 23.56 1.51
CA SER A 68 -11.52 24.20 0.22
C SER A 68 -12.25 23.50 -0.93
N ILE A 69 -12.37 22.16 -0.86
CA ILE A 69 -13.09 21.36 -1.85
C ILE A 69 -13.99 20.38 -1.12
N VAL A 70 -15.21 20.20 -1.61
CA VAL A 70 -16.15 19.19 -1.14
C VAL A 70 -16.70 18.45 -2.34
N LEU A 71 -16.57 17.12 -2.34
CA LEU A 71 -17.10 16.24 -3.38
C LEU A 71 -17.99 15.17 -2.73
N GLU A 72 -19.12 14.88 -3.35
CA GLU A 72 -20.08 13.87 -2.91
C GLU A 72 -20.24 12.79 -3.98
N PHE A 73 -20.34 11.55 -3.54
CA PHE A 73 -20.35 10.37 -4.40
C PHE A 73 -21.58 9.51 -4.15
N ASN A 74 -21.92 8.63 -5.09
CA ASN A 74 -23.09 7.75 -4.97
C ASN A 74 -22.85 6.56 -4.03
N THR A 75 -21.59 6.23 -3.74
CA THR A 75 -21.21 5.13 -2.84
C THR A 75 -20.09 5.58 -1.90
N PRO A 76 -19.87 4.88 -0.77
CA PRO A 76 -18.74 5.17 0.12
C PRO A 76 -17.40 5.17 -0.60
N LEU A 77 -16.52 6.09 -0.19
CA LEU A 77 -15.14 6.13 -0.65
C LEU A 77 -14.36 5.00 0.02
N LEU A 78 -13.61 4.24 -0.78
CA LEU A 78 -12.75 3.16 -0.31
C LEU A 78 -11.30 3.60 -0.21
N ASN A 79 -10.83 4.45 -1.12
CA ASN A 79 -9.48 5.01 -1.09
C ASN A 79 -9.43 6.35 -1.83
N ILE A 80 -8.41 7.16 -1.53
CA ILE A 80 -8.18 8.46 -2.15
C ILE A 80 -6.69 8.61 -2.45
N HIS A 81 -6.38 9.16 -3.62
CA HIS A 81 -5.04 9.65 -3.95
C HIS A 81 -5.10 11.12 -4.36
N LEU A 82 -4.09 11.88 -3.96
CA LEU A 82 -3.97 13.30 -4.27
C LEU A 82 -2.67 13.55 -5.01
N SER A 83 -2.73 14.40 -6.03
CA SER A 83 -1.58 15.05 -6.63
C SER A 83 -1.81 16.56 -6.67
N ARG A 84 -0.82 17.32 -7.14
CA ARG A 84 -0.99 18.78 -7.32
C ARG A 84 -2.02 19.14 -8.39
N THR A 85 -2.36 18.19 -9.26
CA THR A 85 -3.20 18.40 -10.45
C THR A 85 -4.49 17.58 -10.43
N HIS A 86 -4.55 16.50 -9.65
CA HIS A 86 -5.64 15.54 -9.66
C HIS A 86 -6.08 15.09 -8.27
N ILE A 87 -7.37 14.80 -8.14
CA ILE A 87 -7.99 14.08 -7.02
C ILE A 87 -8.49 12.76 -7.58
N VAL A 88 -8.01 11.64 -7.05
CA VAL A 88 -8.48 10.31 -7.44
C VAL A 88 -9.34 9.76 -6.30
N ALA A 89 -10.60 9.44 -6.61
CA ALA A 89 -11.56 8.85 -5.69
C ALA A 89 -11.86 7.41 -6.12
N LEU A 90 -11.58 6.44 -5.25
CA LEU A 90 -11.91 5.04 -5.45
C LEU A 90 -13.22 4.71 -4.75
N LEU A 91 -14.15 4.20 -5.55
CA LEU A 91 -15.45 3.67 -5.13
C LEU A 91 -15.44 2.14 -5.31
N LYS A 92 -16.55 1.48 -4.94
CA LYS A 92 -16.67 0.03 -5.07
C LYS A 92 -16.44 -0.48 -6.50
N ASN A 93 -16.99 0.22 -7.50
CA ASN A 93 -16.97 -0.22 -8.90
C ASN A 93 -16.40 0.82 -9.86
N ASN A 94 -15.84 1.93 -9.35
CA ASN A 94 -15.35 3.02 -10.18
C ASN A 94 -14.09 3.66 -9.58
N ALA A 95 -13.15 4.02 -10.45
CA ALA A 95 -12.09 4.97 -10.17
C ALA A 95 -12.39 6.29 -10.87
N LEU A 96 -12.61 7.35 -10.10
CA LEU A 96 -12.94 8.68 -10.60
C LEU A 96 -11.75 9.61 -10.46
N VAL A 97 -11.41 10.34 -11.52
CA VAL A 97 -10.30 11.29 -11.54
C VAL A 97 -10.85 12.69 -11.78
N TYR A 98 -10.66 13.57 -10.81
CA TYR A 98 -11.06 14.97 -10.87
C TYR A 98 -9.84 15.88 -10.99
N SER A 99 -10.02 17.08 -11.53
CA SER A 99 -9.02 18.14 -11.47
C SER A 99 -8.87 18.69 -10.05
N PHE A 100 -7.63 18.91 -9.58
CA PHE A 100 -7.34 19.57 -8.31
C PHE A 100 -7.35 21.09 -8.52
N LYS A 101 -8.56 21.67 -8.58
CA LYS A 101 -8.80 23.12 -8.75
C LYS A 101 -9.86 23.60 -7.75
N SER A 102 -10.06 24.92 -7.64
CA SER A 102 -11.10 25.50 -6.79
C SER A 102 -12.49 24.96 -7.10
N LYS A 103 -12.78 24.71 -8.38
CA LYS A 103 -13.95 23.98 -8.86
C LYS A 103 -13.47 22.71 -9.57
N PRO A 104 -13.44 21.55 -8.88
CA PRO A 104 -13.04 20.28 -9.49
C PRO A 104 -14.00 19.85 -10.59
N GLU A 105 -13.44 19.35 -11.67
CA GLU A 105 -14.18 18.78 -12.80
C GLU A 105 -13.82 17.29 -12.92
N LEU A 106 -14.81 16.44 -13.21
CA LEU A 106 -14.57 15.03 -13.48
C LEU A 106 -13.90 14.90 -14.85
N LEU A 107 -12.65 14.46 -14.86
CA LEU A 107 -11.87 14.27 -16.09
C LEU A 107 -12.06 12.85 -16.63
N PHE A 108 -11.94 11.84 -15.75
CA PHE A 108 -12.04 10.44 -16.13
C PHE A 108 -12.90 9.65 -15.15
N SER A 109 -13.60 8.66 -15.69
CA SER A 109 -14.34 7.66 -14.93
C SER A 109 -14.03 6.31 -15.53
N PHE A 110 -13.37 5.47 -14.74
CA PHE A 110 -13.00 4.11 -15.10
C PHE A 110 -13.84 3.13 -14.30
N GLU A 111 -14.48 2.20 -14.99
CA GLU A 111 -15.23 1.11 -14.36
C GLU A 111 -14.29 0.00 -13.92
N THR A 112 -14.59 -0.58 -12.77
CA THR A 112 -13.87 -1.69 -12.16
C THR A 112 -14.84 -2.80 -11.80
N ASP A 113 -14.31 -4.01 -11.63
CA ASP A 113 -14.98 -5.04 -10.85
C ASP A 113 -15.09 -4.60 -9.37
N ASP A 114 -15.72 -5.42 -8.54
CA ASP A 114 -15.85 -5.16 -7.10
C ASP A 114 -14.47 -4.98 -6.44
N ASN A 115 -14.15 -3.72 -6.09
CA ASN A 115 -12.92 -3.32 -5.42
C ASN A 115 -13.15 -3.07 -3.93
N GLU A 116 -13.79 -4.01 -3.23
CA GLU A 116 -14.09 -3.88 -1.79
C GLU A 116 -12.87 -3.51 -0.91
N PRO A 117 -11.65 -4.00 -1.19
CA PRO A 117 -10.46 -3.60 -0.42
C PRO A 117 -10.01 -2.15 -0.66
N GLY A 118 -10.51 -1.46 -1.70
CA GLY A 118 -10.00 -0.16 -2.13
C GLY A 118 -8.58 -0.23 -2.71
N ALA A 119 -8.21 -1.39 -3.27
CA ALA A 119 -6.89 -1.63 -3.85
C ALA A 119 -6.62 -0.63 -4.96
N SER A 120 -5.57 0.18 -4.78
CA SER A 120 -5.11 1.17 -5.76
C SER A 120 -3.80 1.79 -5.28
N ASP A 121 -3.01 2.32 -6.20
CA ASP A 121 -1.86 3.15 -5.87
C ASP A 121 -1.61 4.20 -6.95
N LEU A 122 -0.96 5.30 -6.58
CA LEU A 122 -0.62 6.41 -7.46
C LEU A 122 0.87 6.75 -7.33
N ALA A 123 1.63 6.58 -8.41
CA ALA A 123 3.02 7.03 -8.48
C ALA A 123 3.10 8.30 -9.33
N ILE A 124 3.79 9.30 -8.81
CA ILE A 124 3.94 10.60 -9.46
C ILE A 124 5.42 10.76 -9.81
N CYS A 125 5.69 10.83 -11.12
CA CYS A 125 7.01 11.10 -11.69
C CYS A 125 7.02 12.49 -12.30
N GLU A 126 8.19 12.96 -12.73
CA GLU A 126 8.34 14.29 -13.33
C GLU A 126 7.48 14.49 -14.59
N SER A 127 7.31 13.44 -15.40
CA SER A 127 6.63 13.49 -16.69
C SER A 127 5.38 12.60 -16.80
N SER A 128 5.07 11.80 -15.77
CA SER A 128 3.95 10.87 -15.78
C SER A 128 3.34 10.70 -14.40
N SER A 129 2.05 10.37 -14.37
CA SER A 129 1.36 10.04 -13.12
C SER A 129 0.63 8.72 -13.30
N ILE A 130 1.24 7.64 -12.85
CA ILE A 130 0.74 6.29 -13.06
C ILE A 130 -0.24 5.95 -11.94
N LEU A 131 -1.49 5.72 -12.31
CA LEU A 131 -2.55 5.23 -11.45
C LEU A 131 -2.80 3.75 -11.76
N VAL A 132 -2.85 2.92 -10.72
CA VAL A 132 -3.22 1.51 -10.83
C VAL A 132 -4.41 1.16 -9.94
N PHE A 133 -5.28 0.31 -10.45
CA PHE A 133 -6.50 -0.16 -9.78
C PHE A 133 -6.99 -1.48 -10.42
N PRO A 134 -7.88 -2.24 -9.77
CA PRO A 134 -8.45 -3.45 -10.35
C PRO A 134 -9.16 -3.17 -11.68
N GLY A 135 -9.01 -4.10 -12.63
CA GLY A 135 -9.72 -4.05 -13.91
C GLY A 135 -11.19 -4.46 -13.79
N ARG A 136 -11.83 -4.76 -14.92
CA ARG A 136 -13.26 -5.13 -14.99
C ARG A 136 -13.54 -6.61 -14.69
N ASN A 137 -12.50 -7.43 -14.55
CA ASN A 137 -12.65 -8.83 -14.17
C ASN A 137 -11.63 -9.21 -13.10
N ASN A 138 -11.95 -10.28 -12.38
CA ASN A 138 -11.08 -10.91 -11.40
C ASN A 138 -9.60 -10.99 -11.83
N GLY A 139 -8.74 -10.47 -10.96
CA GLY A 139 -7.29 -10.54 -11.10
C GLY A 139 -6.72 -9.66 -12.20
N GLN A 140 -7.54 -8.84 -12.86
CA GLN A 140 -7.07 -7.82 -13.78
C GLN A 140 -6.62 -6.56 -13.05
N ILE A 141 -5.65 -5.86 -13.63
CA ILE A 141 -5.15 -4.57 -13.16
C ILE A 141 -5.18 -3.60 -14.34
N HIS A 142 -5.79 -2.44 -14.15
CA HIS A 142 -5.71 -1.32 -15.07
C HIS A 142 -4.57 -0.39 -14.66
N ILE A 143 -3.87 0.13 -15.66
CA ILE A 143 -2.78 1.09 -15.53
C ILE A 143 -3.09 2.27 -16.44
N VAL A 144 -3.07 3.47 -15.87
CA VAL A 144 -3.39 4.71 -16.58
C VAL A 144 -2.38 5.79 -16.22
N ASP A 145 -1.85 6.49 -17.22
CA ASP A 145 -1.11 7.73 -17.00
C ASP A 145 -2.08 8.91 -17.00
N ILE A 146 -2.50 9.36 -15.81
CA ILE A 146 -3.56 10.38 -15.68
C ILE A 146 -3.13 11.79 -16.16
N ILE A 147 -1.85 12.02 -16.45
CA ILE A 147 -1.37 13.29 -17.03
C ILE A 147 -1.40 13.23 -18.55
N ASN A 148 -0.88 12.15 -19.12
CA ASN A 148 -0.70 12.04 -20.57
C ASN A 148 -1.90 11.41 -21.30
N THR A 149 -2.87 10.87 -20.55
CA THR A 149 -4.10 10.33 -21.12
C THR A 149 -4.97 11.45 -21.67
N GLN A 150 -5.18 11.46 -22.98
CA GLN A 150 -6.15 12.37 -23.64
C GLN A 150 -7.53 11.74 -23.84
N ASP A 151 -7.62 10.40 -23.86
CA ASP A 151 -8.88 9.66 -24.02
C ASP A 151 -8.92 8.43 -23.11
N LYS A 152 -10.11 8.03 -22.65
CA LYS A 152 -10.36 6.86 -21.79
C LYS A 152 -9.86 5.53 -22.37
N LYS A 153 -9.51 5.50 -23.67
CA LYS A 153 -9.01 4.29 -24.36
C LYS A 153 -7.55 3.96 -24.07
N SER A 154 -6.77 4.88 -23.49
CA SER A 154 -5.35 4.65 -23.16
C SER A 154 -5.16 3.94 -21.81
N VAL A 155 -5.91 2.87 -21.57
CA VAL A 155 -5.79 2.04 -20.35
C VAL A 155 -5.02 0.77 -20.71
N SER A 156 -3.88 0.57 -20.06
CA SER A 156 -3.14 -0.70 -20.17
C SER A 156 -3.71 -1.73 -19.19
N LEU A 157 -3.72 -2.99 -19.59
CA LEU A 157 -4.37 -4.09 -18.86
C LEU A 157 -3.39 -5.23 -18.59
N ILE A 158 -3.32 -5.65 -17.33
CA ILE A 158 -2.57 -6.83 -16.89
C ILE A 158 -3.53 -7.89 -16.35
N LYS A 159 -3.45 -9.12 -16.87
CA LYS A 159 -4.13 -10.30 -16.29
C LYS A 159 -3.23 -10.95 -15.24
N ALA A 160 -3.12 -10.31 -14.07
CA ALA A 160 -2.13 -10.67 -13.07
C ALA A 160 -2.51 -11.91 -12.26
N HIS A 161 -3.79 -12.15 -11.97
CA HIS A 161 -4.24 -13.23 -11.08
C HIS A 161 -5.51 -13.91 -11.60
N ARG A 162 -5.84 -15.08 -11.03
CA ARG A 162 -7.15 -15.74 -11.26
C ARG A 162 -8.23 -15.27 -10.28
N ASN A 163 -7.81 -14.79 -9.11
CA ASN A 163 -8.69 -14.32 -8.04
C ASN A 163 -8.68 -12.78 -8.00
N PRO A 164 -9.69 -12.13 -7.38
CA PRO A 164 -9.74 -10.67 -7.23
C PRO A 164 -8.44 -10.09 -6.66
N VAL A 165 -8.09 -8.88 -7.11
CA VAL A 165 -6.90 -8.17 -6.63
C VAL A 165 -7.19 -7.62 -5.23
N GLN A 166 -6.34 -7.97 -4.27
CA GLN A 166 -6.46 -7.58 -2.87
C GLN A 166 -5.64 -6.34 -2.54
N CYS A 167 -4.43 -6.24 -3.10
CA CYS A 167 -3.48 -5.19 -2.77
C CYS A 167 -2.61 -4.87 -3.99
N LEU A 168 -2.32 -3.57 -4.18
CA LEU A 168 -1.50 -3.03 -5.25
C LEU A 168 -0.49 -2.05 -4.66
N ALA A 169 0.71 -2.04 -5.19
CA ALA A 169 1.72 -1.04 -4.86
C ALA A 169 2.54 -0.69 -6.10
N LEU A 170 2.80 0.59 -6.32
CA LEU A 170 3.70 1.06 -7.38
C LEU A 170 5.11 1.26 -6.82
N SER A 171 6.12 1.04 -7.66
CA SER A 171 7.47 1.50 -7.36
C SER A 171 7.52 3.04 -7.31
N PRO A 172 8.51 3.65 -6.63
CA PRO A 172 8.62 5.10 -6.54
C PRO A 172 8.71 5.80 -7.91
N ARG A 173 9.29 5.13 -8.92
CA ARG A 173 9.37 5.60 -10.31
C ARG A 173 8.16 5.21 -11.18
N GLY A 174 7.15 4.57 -10.61
CA GLY A 174 5.94 4.14 -11.31
C GLY A 174 6.16 3.11 -12.44
N ASN A 175 7.38 2.57 -12.58
CA ASN A 175 7.75 1.65 -13.66
C ASN A 175 7.42 0.18 -13.33
N LEU A 176 7.15 -0.14 -12.07
CA LEU A 176 6.76 -1.47 -11.62
C LEU A 176 5.47 -1.39 -10.80
N VAL A 177 4.61 -2.40 -10.95
CA VAL A 177 3.44 -2.63 -10.11
C VAL A 177 3.53 -3.99 -9.44
N ALA A 178 3.56 -4.01 -8.10
CA ALA A 178 3.38 -5.21 -7.30
C ALA A 178 1.88 -5.45 -7.06
N SER A 179 1.49 -6.71 -7.10
CA SER A 179 0.09 -7.14 -6.96
C SER A 179 -0.03 -8.43 -6.16
N ALA A 180 -1.05 -8.49 -5.32
CA ALA A 180 -1.47 -9.70 -4.64
C ALA A 180 -2.98 -9.88 -4.80
N SER A 181 -3.41 -11.13 -4.99
CA SER A 181 -4.83 -11.47 -5.00
C SER A 181 -5.35 -11.80 -3.61
N THR A 182 -6.67 -11.99 -3.48
CA THR A 182 -7.34 -12.46 -2.25
C THR A 182 -6.81 -13.80 -1.74
N LYS A 183 -6.18 -14.61 -2.59
CA LYS A 183 -5.48 -15.83 -2.16
C LYS A 183 -4.18 -15.53 -1.41
N GLY A 184 -3.48 -14.44 -1.76
CA GLY A 184 -2.28 -13.92 -1.08
C GLY A 184 -1.10 -14.89 -0.89
N THR A 185 -1.07 -16.00 -1.63
CA THR A 185 0.07 -16.93 -1.62
C THR A 185 1.22 -16.47 -2.53
N ILE A 186 0.89 -15.70 -3.57
CA ILE A 186 1.82 -15.25 -4.62
C ILE A 186 1.70 -13.74 -4.77
N ILE A 187 2.85 -13.09 -4.86
CA ILE A 187 3.02 -11.68 -5.18
C ILE A 187 3.63 -11.61 -6.58
N ARG A 188 3.03 -10.83 -7.47
CA ARG A 188 3.56 -10.63 -8.84
C ARG A 188 3.93 -9.18 -9.05
N ILE A 189 5.04 -8.96 -9.73
CA ILE A 189 5.53 -7.64 -10.12
C ILE A 189 5.59 -7.58 -11.62
N HIS A 190 4.92 -6.59 -12.19
CA HIS A 190 4.89 -6.35 -13.62
C HIS A 190 5.51 -5.01 -13.96
N ASP A 191 6.07 -4.89 -15.15
CA ASP A 191 6.47 -3.62 -15.73
C ASP A 191 5.21 -2.86 -16.20
N THR A 192 5.11 -1.59 -15.84
CA THR A 192 3.90 -0.79 -16.10
C THR A 192 3.81 -0.27 -17.53
N LYS A 193 4.94 -0.23 -18.26
CA LYS A 193 5.01 0.27 -19.64
C LYS A 193 4.63 -0.81 -20.64
N ASN A 194 5.17 -2.02 -20.48
CA ASN A 194 4.95 -3.13 -21.42
C ASN A 194 4.06 -4.25 -20.86
N CYS A 195 3.58 -4.11 -19.61
CA CYS A 195 2.68 -5.06 -18.94
C CYS A 195 3.25 -6.48 -18.73
N THR A 196 4.57 -6.65 -18.87
CA THR A 196 5.21 -7.97 -18.72
C THR A 196 5.44 -8.33 -17.27
N LEU A 197 5.33 -9.62 -16.93
CA LEU A 197 5.66 -10.14 -15.61
C LEU A 197 7.18 -10.13 -15.42
N VAL A 198 7.67 -9.38 -14.44
CA VAL A 198 9.11 -9.26 -14.13
C VAL A 198 9.49 -10.20 -12.99
N TYR A 199 8.69 -10.27 -11.93
CA TYR A 199 8.92 -11.15 -10.80
C TYR A 199 7.66 -11.88 -10.35
N GLU A 200 7.82 -13.13 -9.95
CA GLU A 200 6.83 -13.89 -9.20
C GLU A 200 7.45 -14.39 -7.90
N PHE A 201 6.87 -13.96 -6.78
CA PHE A 201 7.33 -14.32 -5.46
C PHE A 201 6.29 -15.11 -4.69
N ARG A 202 6.74 -16.13 -3.98
CA ARG A 202 5.91 -16.87 -3.04
C ARG A 202 6.00 -16.23 -1.66
N ARG A 203 4.84 -15.96 -1.07
CA ARG A 203 4.72 -15.51 0.33
C ARG A 203 4.65 -16.71 1.28
N GLY A 204 3.86 -17.71 0.93
CA GLY A 204 3.65 -18.90 1.75
C GLY A 204 2.89 -19.99 1.00
N VAL A 205 2.78 -21.15 1.65
CA VAL A 205 1.87 -22.23 1.22
C VAL A 205 0.42 -21.82 1.48
N ASP A 206 0.16 -21.36 2.70
CA ASP A 206 -1.19 -21.03 3.13
C ASP A 206 -1.67 -19.68 2.58
N PRO A 207 -2.97 -19.56 2.28
CA PRO A 207 -3.59 -18.27 2.01
C PRO A 207 -3.43 -17.28 3.17
N ALA A 208 -3.34 -15.99 2.84
CA ALA A 208 -3.29 -14.88 3.79
C ALA A 208 -3.81 -13.62 3.12
N ILE A 209 -4.55 -12.78 3.84
CA ILE A 209 -4.98 -11.48 3.32
C ILE A 209 -3.80 -10.51 3.42
N ILE A 210 -3.38 -9.95 2.29
CA ILE A 210 -2.32 -8.94 2.27
C ILE A 210 -2.92 -7.60 2.72
N SER A 211 -2.43 -7.07 3.83
CA SER A 211 -2.93 -5.82 4.41
C SER A 211 -2.29 -4.60 3.77
N ASP A 212 -1.00 -4.67 3.44
CA ASP A 212 -0.29 -3.59 2.76
C ASP A 212 0.99 -4.09 2.05
N MET A 213 1.40 -3.36 1.02
CA MET A 213 2.65 -3.58 0.30
C MET A 213 3.29 -2.23 -0.03
N LYS A 214 4.60 -2.10 0.18
CA LYS A 214 5.33 -0.87 -0.19
C LYS A 214 6.73 -1.18 -0.71
N PHE A 215 7.06 -0.58 -1.86
CA PHE A 215 8.43 -0.54 -2.35
C PHE A 215 9.27 0.39 -1.47
N ALA A 216 10.53 0.02 -1.27
CA ALA A 216 11.51 0.89 -0.65
C ALA A 216 11.81 2.10 -1.56
N PRO A 217 12.34 3.23 -1.02
CA PRO A 217 12.57 4.45 -1.79
C PRO A 217 13.47 4.28 -3.03
N SER A 218 14.47 3.39 -2.98
CA SER A 218 15.30 3.03 -4.14
C SER A 218 14.56 2.20 -5.19
N GLY A 219 13.45 1.55 -4.83
CA GLY A 219 12.75 0.58 -5.67
C GLY A 219 13.40 -0.80 -5.70
N THR A 220 14.42 -1.08 -4.88
CA THR A 220 15.15 -2.37 -4.86
C THR A 220 14.56 -3.42 -3.91
N LYS A 221 13.68 -3.01 -2.99
CA LYS A 221 12.99 -3.89 -2.03
C LYS A 221 11.49 -3.72 -2.08
N LEU A 222 10.76 -4.80 -1.81
CA LEU A 222 9.32 -4.79 -1.57
C LEU A 222 9.02 -5.36 -0.19
N ALA A 223 8.37 -4.59 0.67
CA ALA A 223 7.80 -5.06 1.93
C ALA A 223 6.35 -5.50 1.71
N VAL A 224 5.97 -6.64 2.29
CA VAL A 224 4.64 -7.23 2.21
C VAL A 224 4.18 -7.62 3.62
N LEU A 225 3.06 -7.06 4.07
CA LEU A 225 2.43 -7.36 5.36
C LEU A 225 1.11 -8.09 5.14
N SER A 226 0.80 -9.06 6.01
CA SER A 226 -0.43 -9.85 5.93
C SER A 226 -1.14 -9.97 7.27
N ASP A 227 -2.40 -10.40 7.22
CA ASP A 227 -3.25 -10.73 8.37
C ASP A 227 -2.68 -11.82 9.29
N LYS A 228 -1.76 -12.64 8.80
CA LYS A 228 -0.96 -13.58 9.62
C LYS A 228 0.09 -12.90 10.49
N CYS A 229 0.10 -11.57 10.50
CA CYS A 229 1.09 -10.74 11.18
C CYS A 229 2.53 -11.10 10.81
N THR A 230 2.75 -11.49 9.56
CA THR A 230 4.10 -11.75 9.02
C THR A 230 4.47 -10.67 8.02
N LEU A 231 5.62 -10.03 8.27
CA LEU A 231 6.29 -9.11 7.36
C LEU A 231 7.28 -9.90 6.51
N HIS A 232 7.18 -9.79 5.19
CA HIS A 232 8.12 -10.35 4.22
C HIS A 232 8.84 -9.23 3.48
N ILE A 233 10.15 -9.39 3.23
CA ILE A 233 10.92 -8.49 2.38
C ILE A 233 11.47 -9.28 1.18
N TYR A 234 11.23 -8.75 -0.01
CA TYR A 234 11.72 -9.28 -1.29
C TYR A 234 12.73 -8.32 -1.90
N HIS A 235 13.85 -8.84 -2.40
CA HIS A 235 14.80 -8.07 -3.21
C HIS A 235 14.42 -8.11 -4.69
N LEU A 236 14.69 -7.03 -5.41
CA LEU A 236 14.45 -6.88 -6.84
C LEU A 236 15.80 -6.75 -7.51
N GLY A 237 16.31 -7.86 -8.05
CA GLY A 237 17.61 -7.94 -8.73
C GLY A 237 18.69 -8.77 -8.02
N GLU A 238 18.53 -9.10 -6.73
CA GLU A 238 19.47 -9.92 -5.95
C GLU A 238 18.91 -11.31 -5.58
N GLU A 239 19.77 -12.22 -5.08
CA GLU A 239 19.45 -13.60 -4.72
C GLU A 239 18.45 -13.69 -3.55
N ASN A 240 17.18 -13.72 -3.90
CA ASN A 240 16.11 -14.18 -3.03
C ASN A 240 16.27 -15.69 -2.71
N LYS A 241 15.73 -16.13 -1.56
CA LYS A 241 15.77 -17.54 -1.16
C LYS A 241 15.08 -18.42 -2.22
N LYS A 242 15.77 -19.46 -2.68
CA LYS A 242 15.20 -20.53 -3.50
C LYS A 242 15.22 -21.83 -2.68
N HIS A 243 14.29 -22.74 -2.93
CA HIS A 243 14.31 -24.02 -2.22
C HIS A 243 15.54 -24.85 -2.63
N LEU A 244 16.15 -25.56 -1.68
CA LEU A 244 17.30 -26.46 -1.92
C LEU A 244 17.00 -27.61 -2.91
N LEU A 245 15.71 -27.88 -3.15
CA LEU A 245 15.23 -28.97 -4.01
C LEU A 245 14.74 -28.45 -5.38
N LYS A 246 15.06 -27.19 -5.73
CA LYS A 246 14.58 -26.56 -6.97
C LYS A 246 15.05 -27.28 -8.24
N ASP A 247 16.21 -27.92 -8.20
CA ASP A 247 16.91 -28.51 -9.36
C ASP A 247 16.64 -30.02 -9.54
N LEU A 248 15.86 -30.64 -8.64
CA LEU A 248 15.50 -32.05 -8.77
C LEU A 248 14.32 -32.24 -9.76
N PRO A 249 14.40 -33.22 -10.67
CA PRO A 249 13.30 -33.53 -11.59
C PRO A 249 12.06 -34.02 -10.83
N LEU A 250 10.88 -33.83 -11.42
CA LEU A 250 9.55 -34.30 -10.94
C LEU A 250 9.00 -33.67 -9.64
N PHE A 251 9.64 -32.66 -9.06
CA PHE A 251 9.09 -31.97 -7.89
C PHE A 251 8.00 -30.92 -8.23
N PRO A 252 7.00 -30.72 -7.33
CA PRO A 252 5.98 -29.68 -7.49
C PRO A 252 6.58 -28.29 -7.74
N ASN A 253 5.92 -27.48 -8.59
CA ASN A 253 6.34 -26.10 -8.95
C ASN A 253 6.58 -25.16 -7.74
N TYR A 254 6.02 -25.51 -6.58
CA TYR A 254 6.31 -24.86 -5.31
C TYR A 254 7.82 -24.83 -4.97
N PHE A 255 8.55 -25.92 -5.21
CA PHE A 255 9.97 -26.02 -4.92
C PHE A 255 10.84 -25.20 -5.88
N LYS A 256 10.27 -24.76 -7.02
CA LYS A 256 10.91 -23.86 -7.99
C LYS A 256 10.61 -22.37 -7.71
N SER A 257 9.78 -22.07 -6.72
CA SER A 257 9.37 -20.69 -6.43
C SER A 257 10.48 -19.87 -5.77
N THR A 258 10.50 -18.58 -6.07
CA THR A 258 11.36 -17.59 -5.39
C THR A 258 10.65 -17.06 -4.15
N TRP A 259 11.32 -17.05 -3.01
CA TRP A 259 10.77 -16.68 -1.70
C TRP A 259 11.31 -15.35 -1.20
N SER A 260 10.71 -14.81 -0.15
CA SER A 260 11.25 -13.62 0.51
C SER A 260 12.65 -13.90 1.04
N VAL A 261 13.55 -12.93 0.92
CA VAL A 261 14.88 -12.98 1.54
C VAL A 261 14.75 -13.19 3.04
N MET A 262 13.78 -12.51 3.64
CA MET A 262 13.52 -12.56 5.08
C MET A 262 12.03 -12.42 5.37
N SER A 263 11.63 -13.03 6.49
CA SER A 263 10.29 -12.89 7.05
C SER A 263 10.37 -12.81 8.57
N LYS A 264 9.52 -11.98 9.19
CA LYS A 264 9.40 -11.85 10.64
C LYS A 264 7.95 -11.83 11.05
N ASN A 265 7.61 -12.58 12.11
CA ASN A 265 6.32 -12.40 12.78
C ASN A 265 6.38 -11.10 13.60
N VAL A 266 5.50 -10.17 13.24
CA VAL A 266 5.36 -8.84 13.83
C VAL A 266 4.10 -8.72 14.68
N GLY A 267 3.33 -9.80 14.81
CA GLY A 267 2.15 -9.87 15.67
C GLY A 267 2.55 -10.09 17.12
N ASN A 268 1.66 -9.70 18.04
CA ASN A 268 1.81 -10.06 19.44
C ASN A 268 0.82 -11.18 19.77
N LYS A 269 1.32 -12.29 20.31
CA LYS A 269 0.53 -13.48 20.64
C LYS A 269 -0.58 -13.20 21.68
N SER A 270 -0.47 -12.10 22.43
CA SER A 270 -1.45 -11.70 23.44
C SER A 270 -2.60 -10.86 22.88
N ASP A 271 -2.56 -10.47 21.60
CA ASP A 271 -3.60 -9.60 21.05
C ASP A 271 -4.88 -10.40 20.76
N LEU A 272 -5.98 -9.94 21.33
CA LEU A 272 -7.32 -10.51 21.09
C LEU A 272 -7.90 -10.10 19.72
N VAL A 273 -7.28 -9.13 19.04
CA VAL A 273 -7.76 -8.56 17.77
C VAL A 273 -6.61 -8.53 16.77
N ASN A 274 -6.84 -9.11 15.59
CA ASN A 274 -5.93 -8.94 14.45
C ASN A 274 -5.96 -7.48 14.01
N ASP A 275 -4.89 -6.75 14.30
CA ASP A 275 -4.76 -5.35 13.90
C ASP A 275 -4.39 -5.22 12.41
N ILE A 276 -4.77 -4.10 11.80
CA ILE A 276 -4.43 -3.77 10.41
C ILE A 276 -3.23 -2.83 10.42
N GLY A 277 -2.09 -3.33 9.95
CA GLY A 277 -0.87 -2.55 9.81
C GLY A 277 -0.76 -1.89 8.43
N THR A 278 -0.22 -0.66 8.42
CA THR A 278 0.19 0.07 7.22
C THR A 278 1.71 0.26 7.24
N LEU A 279 2.35 0.07 6.10
CA LEU A 279 3.80 0.11 5.92
C LEU A 279 4.27 1.52 5.51
N GLY A 280 5.46 1.89 5.99
CA GLY A 280 6.17 3.08 5.53
C GLY A 280 7.67 2.87 5.60
N TRP A 281 8.39 3.28 4.56
CA TRP A 281 9.86 3.23 4.55
C TRP A 281 10.43 4.59 4.97
N VAL A 282 11.40 4.58 5.89
CA VAL A 282 12.16 5.79 6.26
C VAL A 282 13.35 6.00 5.31
N ASN A 283 13.99 4.89 4.94
CA ASN A 283 15.03 4.74 3.92
C ASN A 283 15.00 3.27 3.42
N ASP A 284 15.98 2.82 2.63
CA ASP A 284 15.98 1.46 2.07
C ASP A 284 16.24 0.31 3.07
N ASN A 285 16.61 0.63 4.30
CA ASN A 285 16.96 -0.34 5.34
C ASN A 285 16.08 -0.19 6.60
N VAL A 286 15.25 0.85 6.68
CA VAL A 286 14.43 1.14 7.86
C VAL A 286 12.97 1.22 7.46
N LEU A 287 12.16 0.35 8.07
CA LEU A 287 10.73 0.21 7.85
C LEU A 287 9.97 0.56 9.12
N VAL A 288 8.80 1.16 8.97
CA VAL A 288 7.84 1.43 10.04
C VAL A 288 6.52 0.73 9.73
N ILE A 289 5.93 0.12 10.75
CA ILE A 289 4.56 -0.39 10.71
C ILE A 289 3.71 0.48 11.63
N VAL A 290 2.62 1.04 11.12
CA VAL A 290 1.62 1.76 11.91
C VAL A 290 0.42 0.86 12.09
N TRP A 291 0.09 0.53 13.34
CA TRP A 291 -0.99 -0.37 13.72
C TRP A 291 -2.25 0.43 14.05
N LYS A 292 -3.30 0.24 13.25
CA LYS A 292 -4.49 1.12 13.23
C LYS A 292 -5.29 1.08 14.53
N TYR A 293 -5.61 -0.09 15.06
CA TYR A 293 -6.48 -0.23 16.23
C TYR A 293 -5.73 -0.04 17.54
N LYS A 294 -4.46 -0.47 17.60
CA LYS A 294 -3.60 -0.23 18.76
C LYS A 294 -3.16 1.23 18.87
N GLY A 295 -3.14 1.98 17.77
CA GLY A 295 -2.62 3.34 17.76
C GLY A 295 -1.15 3.39 18.16
N ILE A 296 -0.35 2.44 17.68
CA ILE A 296 1.09 2.41 17.89
C ILE A 296 1.80 2.36 16.55
N TRP A 297 3.06 2.74 16.53
CA TRP A 297 3.95 2.44 15.42
C TRP A 297 5.22 1.75 15.92
N GLU A 298 5.76 0.89 15.08
CA GLU A 298 6.94 0.06 15.37
C GLU A 298 7.98 0.28 14.29
N LYS A 299 9.25 0.40 14.69
CA LYS A 299 10.40 0.59 13.79
C LYS A 299 11.18 -0.71 13.64
N TYR A 300 11.55 -1.01 12.41
CA TYR A 300 12.28 -2.21 12.03
C TYR A 300 13.48 -1.86 11.16
N ASP A 301 14.65 -2.33 11.58
CA ASP A 301 15.88 -2.28 10.79
C ASP A 301 16.06 -3.57 10.01
N ILE A 302 16.54 -3.41 8.78
CA ILE A 302 16.88 -4.48 7.85
C ILE A 302 18.40 -4.51 7.75
N ILE A 303 19.00 -5.55 8.30
CA ILE A 303 20.45 -5.66 8.46
C ILE A 303 20.95 -6.85 7.65
N SER A 304 22.09 -6.69 6.98
CA SER A 304 22.87 -7.78 6.39
C SER A 304 24.10 -8.04 7.23
N ASN A 305 24.25 -9.25 7.72
CA ASN A 305 25.47 -9.71 8.38
C ASN A 305 26.26 -10.54 7.36
N GLU A 306 27.53 -10.20 7.17
CA GLU A 306 28.49 -11.05 6.46
C GLU A 306 28.80 -12.26 7.35
N MET A 307 28.70 -13.47 6.81
CA MET A 307 29.16 -14.65 7.54
C MET A 307 30.67 -14.77 7.39
N ASP A 308 31.39 -14.97 8.50
CA ASP A 308 32.82 -15.30 8.48
C ASP A 308 33.05 -16.54 7.60
N SER A 309 33.89 -16.37 6.59
CA SER A 309 34.11 -17.30 5.50
C SER A 309 34.97 -18.51 5.93
N VAL A 310 34.34 -19.68 6.04
CA VAL A 310 35.06 -20.98 6.03
C VAL A 310 34.64 -21.87 4.86
N SER A 311 33.67 -21.46 4.04
CA SER A 311 33.33 -22.12 2.77
C SER A 311 33.08 -21.09 1.68
N SER A 312 33.53 -21.41 0.47
CA SER A 312 33.70 -20.55 -0.73
C SER A 312 32.45 -19.92 -1.34
N GLU A 313 31.40 -19.65 -0.56
CA GLU A 313 30.24 -18.86 -0.97
C GLU A 313 29.97 -17.81 0.11
N GLU A 314 30.18 -16.52 -0.21
CA GLU A 314 29.83 -15.38 0.63
C GLU A 314 28.29 -15.30 0.80
N SER A 315 27.73 -16.13 1.68
CA SER A 315 26.30 -16.10 1.96
C SER A 315 25.97 -14.96 2.93
N ARG A 316 25.35 -13.88 2.42
CA ARG A 316 24.84 -12.78 3.27
C ARG A 316 23.60 -13.23 4.02
N LYS A 317 23.61 -13.13 5.36
CA LYS A 317 22.43 -13.40 6.19
C LYS A 317 21.69 -12.09 6.46
N TRP A 318 20.45 -12.02 6.01
CA TRP A 318 19.58 -10.87 6.24
C TRP A 318 18.63 -11.10 7.42
N GLU A 319 18.46 -10.07 8.25
CA GLU A 319 17.56 -10.09 9.40
C GLU A 319 16.72 -8.81 9.52
N ILE A 320 15.55 -8.96 10.16
CA ILE A 320 14.67 -7.85 10.51
C ILE A 320 14.74 -7.69 12.04
N VAL A 321 15.27 -6.57 12.52
CA VAL A 321 15.40 -6.27 13.95
C VAL A 321 14.36 -5.22 14.33
N LYS A 322 13.68 -5.39 15.48
CA LYS A 322 12.73 -4.39 15.97
C LYS A 322 13.51 -3.45 16.88
N GLU A 323 13.66 -2.19 16.48
CA GLU A 323 14.41 -1.19 17.25
C GLU A 323 13.57 -0.62 18.39
N GLY A 324 12.26 -0.47 18.20
CA GLY A 324 11.37 0.07 19.22
C GLY A 324 9.93 0.25 18.76
N TRP A 325 9.11 0.80 19.65
CA TRP A 325 7.72 1.18 19.39
C TRP A 325 7.36 2.43 20.18
N ARG A 326 6.39 3.22 19.68
CA ARG A 326 5.77 4.31 20.45
C ARG A 326 4.27 4.38 20.18
N SER A 327 3.50 4.87 21.14
CA SER A 327 2.10 5.22 20.92
C SER A 327 1.98 6.45 20.01
N VAL A 328 0.91 6.45 19.21
CA VAL A 328 0.45 7.56 18.37
C VAL A 328 -0.44 8.47 19.20
#